data_AF-A0A7C5DSE0-F1
#
_entry.id   AF-A0A7C5DSE0-F1
#
_cell.length_a   1.000
_cell.length_b   1.000
_cell.length_c   1.000
_cell.angle_alpha   90.00
_cell.angle_beta   90.00
_cell.angle_gamma   90.00
#
_symmetry.space_group_name_H-M   'P 1'
#
loop_
_entity.id
_entity.type
_entity.pdbx_description
1 polymer ?
#
loop_
_entity_poly.entity_id
_entity_poly.type
_entity_poly.pdbx_seq_one_letter_code
_entity_poly.pdbx_strand_id
1 'polypeptide(L)'
;MGINIVEKIDDSVKINHVLLSVSDKQGLDTFVPRLMQINPGIQFLSTGGTYQRLKEILGDKSSACLKQVSEYTGQPETQGGLVKTLDFKIYLGLLTETYNDAHKKDLSRTNSVPIDMVVVNLYPFKETISRQGVTPEQARGNIDIGGPCMIRASAKNFIRVASVVDPGDYDMVIADMEKNTGFTSLDLRFRLAQKAFEHTAVYDRTIADFLASKNQGEVKDCYNF
;
A
#
# COMPACT_ATOMS: atom_id res chain seq x y z
N MET A 1 -24.07 5.54 13.87
CA MET A 1 -22.79 5.29 14.57
C MET A 1 -22.08 6.63 14.69
N GLY A 2 -21.60 7.00 15.87
CA GLY A 2 -20.81 8.23 16.04
C GLY A 2 -19.45 8.09 15.36
N ILE A 3 -18.93 9.17 14.78
CA ILE A 3 -17.56 9.22 14.28
C ILE A 3 -16.64 9.15 15.49
N ASN A 4 -15.68 8.23 15.49
CA ASN A 4 -14.62 8.20 16.50
C ASN A 4 -13.68 9.40 16.27
N ILE A 5 -13.59 10.30 17.24
CA ILE A 5 -12.67 11.44 17.21
C ILE A 5 -11.44 11.07 18.03
N VAL A 6 -10.26 11.15 17.41
CA VAL A 6 -8.99 10.81 18.08
C VAL A 6 -8.43 12.06 18.76
N GLU A 7 -8.40 12.06 20.08
CA GLU A 7 -7.92 13.20 20.88
C GLU A 7 -6.44 13.06 21.29
N LYS A 8 -5.91 11.83 21.25
CA LYS A 8 -4.53 11.52 21.66
C LYS A 8 -3.81 10.74 20.57
N ILE A 9 -2.67 11.27 20.12
CA ILE A 9 -1.79 10.69 19.11
C ILE A 9 -0.33 10.83 19.52
N ASP A 10 0.54 10.08 18.86
CA ASP A 10 1.99 10.29 18.94
C ASP A 10 2.43 11.17 17.76
N ASP A 11 3.24 12.18 18.04
CA ASP A 11 3.82 13.01 16.98
C ASP A 11 4.80 12.18 16.12
N SER A 12 5.66 11.40 16.77
CA SER A 12 6.64 10.53 16.13
C SER A 12 6.25 9.06 16.24
N VAL A 13 6.28 8.32 15.12
CA VAL A 13 5.88 6.90 15.08
C VAL A 13 7.01 6.04 14.53
N LYS A 14 7.44 5.04 15.30
CA LYS A 14 8.49 4.10 14.90
C LYS A 14 7.96 3.16 13.82
N ILE A 15 8.75 2.97 12.77
CA ILE A 15 8.41 2.02 11.70
C ILE A 15 8.92 0.64 12.07
N ASN A 16 8.02 -0.29 12.39
CA ASN A 16 8.33 -1.70 12.66
C ASN A 16 7.79 -2.63 11.58
N HIS A 17 6.61 -2.34 11.01
CA HIS A 17 6.03 -3.14 9.93
C HIS A 17 5.78 -2.28 8.69
N VAL A 18 6.29 -2.75 7.55
CA VAL A 18 6.13 -2.09 6.25
C VAL A 18 5.43 -3.04 5.28
N LEU A 19 4.31 -2.60 4.70
CA LEU A 19 3.61 -3.32 3.64
C LEU A 19 4.00 -2.75 2.28
N LEU A 20 4.62 -3.56 1.42
CA LEU A 20 5.02 -3.17 0.07
C LEU A 20 4.22 -3.92 -0.99
N SER A 21 3.65 -3.18 -1.93
CA SER A 21 3.02 -3.75 -3.11
C SER A 21 3.10 -2.73 -4.24
N VAL A 22 4.15 -2.87 -5.07
CA VAL A 22 4.46 -1.89 -6.11
C VAL A 22 4.51 -2.53 -7.49
N SER A 23 3.89 -1.86 -8.46
CA SER A 23 4.03 -2.16 -9.87
C SER A 23 5.42 -1.73 -10.36
N ASP A 24 5.76 -0.45 -10.16
CA ASP A 24 7.08 0.12 -10.42
C ASP A 24 8.02 -0.14 -9.24
N LYS A 25 9.13 -0.82 -9.53
CA LYS A 25 10.12 -1.28 -8.53
C LYS A 25 11.35 -0.36 -8.45
N GLN A 26 11.33 0.76 -9.16
CA GLN A 26 12.41 1.75 -9.11
C GLN A 26 12.70 2.20 -7.67
N GLY A 27 13.98 2.35 -7.36
CA GLY A 27 14.48 2.84 -6.08
C GLY A 27 14.38 1.87 -4.90
N LEU A 28 13.69 0.73 -5.02
CA LEU A 28 13.55 -0.23 -3.91
C LEU A 28 14.90 -0.81 -3.44
N ASP A 29 15.82 -1.01 -4.36
CA ASP A 29 17.18 -1.51 -4.10
C ASP A 29 18.04 -0.56 -3.27
N THR A 30 17.66 0.72 -3.22
CA THR A 30 18.29 1.71 -2.33
C THR A 30 17.43 1.95 -1.08
N PHE A 31 16.12 2.11 -1.26
CA PHE A 31 15.19 2.46 -0.18
C PHE A 31 15.11 1.39 0.90
N VAL A 32 14.98 0.11 0.52
CA VAL A 32 14.80 -1.00 1.46
C VAL A 32 16.05 -1.24 2.31
N PRO A 33 17.28 -1.26 1.75
CA PRO A 33 18.49 -1.35 2.57
C PRO A 33 18.66 -0.18 3.54
N ARG A 34 18.32 1.05 3.14
CA ARG A 34 18.38 2.21 4.05
C ARG A 34 17.37 2.11 5.19
N LEU A 35 16.13 1.66 4.92
CA LEU A 35 15.16 1.37 5.98
C LEU A 35 15.72 0.37 7.00
N MET A 36 16.32 -0.72 6.51
CA MET A 36 16.96 -1.74 7.35
C MET A 36 18.17 -1.23 8.12
N GLN A 37 18.93 -0.28 7.57
CA GLN A 37 20.04 0.35 8.27
C GLN A 37 19.56 1.21 9.43
N ILE A 38 18.47 1.96 9.24
CA ILE A 38 17.87 2.82 10.26
C ILE A 38 17.21 1.97 11.36
N ASN A 39 16.46 0.93 10.98
CA ASN A 39 15.86 0.00 11.92
C ASN A 39 16.01 -1.45 11.42
N PRO A 40 17.02 -2.19 11.90
CA PRO A 40 17.24 -3.59 11.54
C PRO A 40 16.11 -4.54 11.95
N GLY A 41 15.21 -4.09 12.84
CA GLY A 41 14.07 -4.87 13.30
C GLY A 41 12.81 -4.77 12.42
N ILE A 42 12.85 -4.01 11.32
CA ILE A 42 11.70 -3.88 10.41
C ILE A 42 11.29 -5.24 9.85
N GLN A 43 9.99 -5.48 9.83
CA GLN A 43 9.34 -6.63 9.20
C GLN A 43 8.59 -6.15 7.96
N PHE A 44 8.89 -6.79 6.83
CA PHE A 44 8.28 -6.51 5.54
C PHE A 44 7.17 -7.51 5.23
N LEU A 45 6.01 -6.99 4.84
CA LEU A 45 4.93 -7.75 4.23
C LEU A 45 4.88 -7.40 2.75
N SER A 46 4.81 -8.40 1.86
CA SER A 46 4.77 -8.13 0.42
C SER A 46 4.02 -9.19 -0.39
N THR A 47 3.62 -8.83 -1.61
CA THR A 47 2.88 -9.70 -2.55
C THR A 47 3.66 -9.95 -3.84
N GLY A 48 3.35 -11.06 -4.53
CA GLY A 48 3.73 -11.33 -5.93
C GLY A 48 5.15 -10.92 -6.32
N GLY A 49 5.26 -10.12 -7.39
CA GLY A 49 6.54 -9.67 -7.94
C GLY A 49 7.31 -8.71 -7.03
N THR A 50 6.64 -7.95 -6.16
CA THR A 50 7.33 -7.11 -5.16
C THR A 50 8.04 -7.99 -4.14
N TYR A 51 7.41 -9.09 -3.70
CA TYR A 51 8.03 -10.02 -2.75
C TYR A 51 9.32 -10.63 -3.32
N GLN A 52 9.30 -11.07 -4.58
CA GLN A 52 10.51 -11.61 -5.22
C GLN A 52 11.61 -10.56 -5.30
N ARG A 53 11.28 -9.34 -5.70
CA ARG A 53 12.26 -8.25 -5.77
C ARG A 53 12.85 -7.92 -4.40
N LEU A 54 12.04 -7.87 -3.35
CA LEU A 54 12.53 -7.66 -1.98
C LEU A 54 13.41 -8.81 -1.51
N LYS A 55 13.06 -10.05 -1.86
CA LYS A 55 13.88 -11.22 -1.55
C LYS A 55 15.27 -11.12 -2.18
N GLU A 56 15.36 -10.68 -3.44
CA GLU A 56 16.64 -10.42 -4.12
C GLU A 56 17.45 -9.34 -3.42
N ILE A 57 16.82 -8.21 -3.07
CA ILE A 57 17.48 -7.07 -2.42
C ILE A 57 17.99 -7.45 -1.01
N LEU A 58 17.20 -8.22 -0.26
CA LEU A 58 17.51 -8.58 1.13
C LEU A 58 18.46 -9.77 1.26
N GLY A 59 18.57 -10.62 0.22
CA GLY A 59 19.40 -11.83 0.24
C GLY A 59 19.06 -12.72 1.45
N ASP A 60 20.09 -13.22 2.14
CA ASP A 60 19.93 -14.14 3.27
C ASP A 60 19.06 -13.59 4.41
N LYS A 61 19.04 -12.26 4.58
CA LYS A 61 18.24 -11.59 5.61
C LYS A 61 16.74 -11.72 5.37
N SER A 62 16.31 -12.00 4.13
CA SER A 62 14.88 -12.08 3.78
C SER A 62 14.15 -13.10 4.65
N SER A 63 14.81 -14.19 5.03
CA SER A 63 14.25 -15.25 5.87
C SER A 63 13.80 -14.78 7.26
N ALA A 64 14.41 -13.72 7.78
CA ALA A 64 14.15 -13.19 9.13
C ALA A 64 13.25 -11.95 9.14
N CYS A 65 13.06 -11.28 8.00
CA CYS A 65 12.36 -9.99 7.95
C CYS A 65 11.42 -9.79 6.77
N LEU A 66 11.24 -10.77 5.88
CA LEU A 66 10.31 -10.67 4.74
C LEU A 66 9.30 -11.81 4.80
N LYS A 67 8.03 -11.45 4.85
CA LYS A 67 6.91 -12.39 4.87
C LYS A 67 5.95 -12.14 3.73
N GLN A 68 5.48 -13.21 3.10
CA GLN A 68 4.48 -13.10 2.04
C GLN A 68 3.13 -12.76 2.67
N VAL A 69 2.35 -11.87 2.05
CA VAL A 69 1.03 -11.48 2.57
C VAL A 69 0.10 -12.69 2.74
N SER A 70 0.11 -13.65 1.81
CA SER A 70 -0.69 -14.87 1.93
C SER A 70 -0.32 -15.72 3.16
N GLU A 71 0.95 -15.73 3.56
CA GLU A 71 1.41 -16.39 4.79
C GLU A 71 0.96 -15.62 6.05
N TYR A 72 0.86 -14.29 5.97
CA TYR A 72 0.38 -13.44 7.07
C TYR A 72 -1.14 -13.54 7.25
N THR A 73 -1.90 -13.46 6.16
CA THR A 73 -3.36 -13.53 6.20
C THR A 73 -3.83 -14.97 6.42
N GLY A 74 -3.12 -15.95 5.87
CA GLY A 74 -3.54 -17.35 5.78
C GLY A 74 -4.45 -17.60 4.58
N GLN A 75 -4.64 -16.61 3.70
CA GLN A 75 -5.51 -16.71 2.54
C GLN A 75 -4.67 -16.84 1.25
N PRO A 76 -4.86 -17.91 0.45
CA PRO A 76 -4.19 -18.03 -0.84
C PRO A 76 -4.71 -16.97 -1.81
N GLU A 77 -3.84 -16.49 -2.71
CA GLU A 77 -4.23 -15.54 -3.75
C GLU A 77 -5.23 -16.19 -4.70
N THR A 78 -6.34 -15.50 -5.00
CA THR A 78 -7.29 -15.96 -6.04
C THR A 78 -6.62 -16.00 -7.40
N GLN A 79 -7.09 -16.87 -8.31
CA GLN A 79 -6.60 -16.90 -9.69
C GLN A 79 -6.67 -15.51 -10.34
N GLY A 80 -5.62 -15.13 -11.09
CA GLY A 80 -5.49 -13.78 -11.66
C GLY A 80 -5.10 -12.71 -10.64
N GLY A 81 -4.94 -13.06 -9.36
CA GLY A 81 -4.43 -12.17 -8.33
C GLY A 81 -5.36 -11.04 -7.91
N LEU A 82 -6.67 -11.18 -8.13
CA LEU A 82 -7.67 -10.15 -7.86
C LEU A 82 -7.85 -9.86 -6.36
N VAL A 83 -7.82 -10.90 -5.52
CA VAL A 83 -7.97 -10.79 -4.07
C VAL A 83 -6.70 -11.30 -3.41
N LYS A 84 -5.87 -10.37 -2.94
CA LYS A 84 -4.61 -10.65 -2.21
C LYS A 84 -4.52 -9.87 -0.90
N THR A 85 -4.77 -8.57 -0.99
CA THR A 85 -4.59 -7.62 0.12
C THR A 85 -5.91 -7.13 0.71
N LEU A 86 -7.04 -7.57 0.16
CA LEU A 86 -8.38 -7.29 0.67
C LEU A 86 -8.72 -8.20 1.86
N ASP A 87 -7.90 -8.15 2.91
CA ASP A 87 -8.00 -9.00 4.09
C ASP A 87 -8.07 -8.18 5.38
N PHE A 88 -8.96 -8.57 6.30
CA PHE A 88 -9.21 -7.82 7.53
C PHE A 88 -7.96 -7.66 8.40
N LYS A 89 -7.00 -8.60 8.40
CA LYS A 89 -5.76 -8.46 9.18
C LYS A 89 -4.90 -7.29 8.71
N ILE A 90 -4.91 -7.02 7.40
CA ILE A 90 -4.20 -5.87 6.82
C ILE A 90 -4.91 -4.59 7.25
N TYR A 91 -6.23 -4.50 7.08
CA TYR A 91 -6.97 -3.28 7.41
C TYR A 91 -7.06 -3.01 8.91
N LEU A 92 -7.10 -4.04 9.76
CA LEU A 92 -6.93 -3.88 11.21
C LEU A 92 -5.54 -3.29 11.51
N GLY A 93 -4.49 -3.84 10.89
CA GLY A 93 -3.13 -3.33 11.01
C GLY A 93 -2.97 -1.87 10.56
N LEU A 94 -3.69 -1.45 9.52
CA LEU A 94 -3.65 -0.08 8.98
C LEU A 94 -4.54 0.91 9.74
N LEU A 95 -5.72 0.49 10.22
CA LEU A 95 -6.73 1.41 10.76
C LEU A 95 -6.74 1.50 12.30
N THR A 96 -5.93 0.71 13.01
CA THR A 96 -5.85 0.66 14.49
C THR A 96 -5.21 1.88 15.16
N GLU A 97 -5.96 2.68 15.90
CA GLU A 97 -5.40 3.77 16.72
C GLU A 97 -4.57 3.28 17.93
N THR A 98 -3.42 3.93 18.20
CA THR A 98 -2.48 3.56 19.28
C THR A 98 -3.12 3.55 20.67
N TYR A 99 -3.98 4.52 20.98
CA TYR A 99 -4.55 4.71 22.32
C TYR A 99 -5.98 4.16 22.47
N ASN A 100 -6.44 3.33 21.54
CA ASN A 100 -7.76 2.75 21.56
C ASN A 100 -7.72 1.28 22.01
N ASP A 101 -8.21 1.00 23.22
CA ASP A 101 -8.11 -0.35 23.80
C ASP A 101 -8.97 -1.38 23.08
N ALA A 102 -10.06 -0.99 22.41
CA ALA A 102 -10.83 -1.90 21.57
C ALA A 102 -10.01 -2.32 20.34
N HIS A 103 -9.33 -1.38 19.69
CA HIS A 103 -8.46 -1.70 18.56
C HIS A 103 -7.27 -2.61 18.95
N LYS A 104 -6.66 -2.37 20.12
CA LYS A 104 -5.60 -3.26 20.65
C LYS A 104 -6.12 -4.68 20.90
N LYS A 105 -7.32 -4.81 21.48
CA LYS A 105 -7.97 -6.12 21.69
C LYS A 105 -8.24 -6.82 20.38
N ASP A 106 -8.68 -6.09 19.35
CA ASP A 106 -8.89 -6.67 18.02
C ASP A 106 -7.60 -7.19 17.41
N LEU A 107 -6.50 -6.41 17.43
CA LEU A 107 -5.19 -6.88 16.96
C LEU A 107 -4.74 -8.16 17.66
N SER A 108 -4.87 -8.21 18.99
CA SER A 108 -4.51 -9.39 19.78
C SER A 108 -5.40 -10.59 19.43
N ARG A 109 -6.72 -10.40 19.37
CA ARG A 109 -7.69 -11.45 19.05
C ARG A 109 -7.47 -12.04 17.66
N THR A 110 -7.05 -11.24 16.68
CA THR A 110 -6.86 -11.67 15.30
C THR A 110 -5.43 -12.04 14.95
N ASN A 111 -4.51 -12.01 15.93
CA ASN A 111 -3.06 -12.17 15.72
C ASN A 111 -2.56 -11.27 14.58
N SER A 112 -3.01 -10.03 14.56
CA SER A 112 -2.64 -9.01 13.57
C SER A 112 -1.66 -8.02 14.19
N VAL A 113 -0.82 -7.43 13.35
CA VAL A 113 0.18 -6.45 13.77
C VAL A 113 -0.19 -5.05 13.26
N PRO A 114 0.13 -3.97 13.99
CA PRO A 114 0.09 -2.62 13.44
C PRO A 114 1.01 -2.55 12.22
N ILE A 115 0.52 -1.91 11.15
CA ILE A 115 1.32 -1.56 9.97
C ILE A 115 1.58 -0.07 10.02
N ASP A 116 2.86 0.31 9.96
CA ASP A 116 3.34 1.66 10.24
C ASP A 116 3.68 2.41 8.94
N MET A 117 3.99 1.69 7.87
CA MET A 117 4.22 2.25 6.55
C MET A 117 3.63 1.36 5.46
N VAL A 118 3.06 2.00 4.45
CA VAL A 118 2.61 1.38 3.20
C VAL A 118 3.38 2.00 2.07
N VAL A 119 3.94 1.16 1.19
CA VAL A 119 4.65 1.56 -0.03
C VAL A 119 3.94 0.92 -1.22
N VAL A 120 3.09 1.69 -1.89
CA VAL A 120 2.22 1.18 -2.95
C VAL A 120 2.16 2.19 -4.09
N ASN A 121 2.55 1.76 -5.29
CA ASN A 121 2.24 2.46 -6.53
C ASN A 121 1.35 1.58 -7.40
N LEU A 122 0.38 2.21 -8.05
CA LEU A 122 -0.72 1.54 -8.73
C LEU A 122 -0.29 0.97 -10.07
N TYR A 123 -1.12 0.07 -10.61
CA TYR A 123 -0.95 -0.40 -11.98
C TYR A 123 -1.00 0.78 -12.96
N PRO A 124 -0.19 0.73 -14.03
CA PRO A 124 -0.08 1.81 -15.00
C PRO A 124 -1.32 1.83 -15.94
N PHE A 125 -2.49 2.15 -15.36
CA PHE A 125 -3.77 2.15 -16.05
C PHE A 125 -3.77 3.19 -17.16
N LYS A 126 -3.23 4.39 -16.90
CA LYS A 126 -3.09 5.46 -17.88
C LYS A 126 -2.25 5.02 -19.09
N GLU A 127 -1.14 4.34 -18.85
CA GLU A 127 -0.27 3.79 -19.89
C GLU A 127 -0.97 2.68 -20.67
N THR A 128 -1.78 1.86 -19.97
CA THR A 128 -2.56 0.79 -20.58
C THR A 128 -3.60 1.34 -21.56
N ILE A 129 -4.39 2.33 -21.13
CA ILE A 129 -5.42 2.93 -21.98
C ILE A 129 -4.87 3.82 -23.10
N SER A 130 -3.58 4.20 -23.01
CA SER A 130 -2.89 4.95 -24.06
C SER A 130 -2.42 4.06 -25.22
N ARG A 131 -2.47 2.73 -25.08
CA ARG A 131 -2.08 1.80 -26.14
C ARG A 131 -3.12 1.79 -27.25
N GLN A 132 -2.67 1.81 -28.50
CA GLN A 132 -3.55 1.72 -29.65
C GLN A 132 -4.33 0.39 -29.64
N GLY A 133 -5.64 0.47 -29.86
CA GLY A 133 -6.51 -0.72 -29.95
C GLY A 133 -6.85 -1.37 -28.60
N VAL A 134 -6.57 -0.71 -27.47
CA VAL A 134 -6.95 -1.24 -26.15
C VAL A 134 -8.47 -1.41 -26.06
N THR A 135 -8.91 -2.61 -25.70
CA THR A 135 -10.34 -2.92 -25.55
C THR A 135 -10.85 -2.53 -24.16
N PRO A 136 -12.18 -2.31 -23.98
CA PRO A 136 -12.76 -2.13 -22.66
C PRO A 136 -12.41 -3.24 -21.67
N GLU A 137 -12.36 -4.50 -22.12
CA GLU A 137 -12.00 -5.64 -21.26
C GLU A 137 -10.53 -5.60 -20.82
N GLN A 138 -9.61 -5.25 -21.73
CA GLN A 138 -8.19 -5.09 -21.38
C GLN A 138 -7.98 -3.96 -20.37
N ALA A 139 -8.67 -2.83 -20.54
CA ALA A 139 -8.65 -1.74 -19.57
C ALA A 139 -9.25 -2.19 -18.22
N ARG A 140 -10.44 -2.82 -18.23
CA ARG A 140 -11.10 -3.34 -17.02
C ARG A 140 -10.19 -4.28 -16.23
N GLY A 141 -9.48 -5.19 -16.91
CA GLY A 141 -8.54 -6.11 -16.28
C GLY A 141 -7.31 -5.45 -15.63
N ASN A 142 -7.03 -4.18 -15.94
CA ASN A 142 -5.92 -3.40 -15.37
C ASN A 142 -6.37 -2.40 -14.28
N ILE A 143 -7.65 -2.39 -13.90
CA ILE A 143 -8.14 -1.59 -12.77
C ILE A 143 -7.69 -2.26 -11.47
N ASP A 144 -6.88 -1.56 -10.69
CA ASP A 144 -6.42 -2.00 -9.39
C ASP A 144 -7.48 -1.71 -8.31
N ILE A 145 -7.77 -2.71 -7.48
CA ILE A 145 -8.68 -2.60 -6.34
C ILE A 145 -7.89 -2.57 -5.04
N GLY A 146 -6.92 -3.49 -4.89
CA GLY A 146 -6.17 -3.64 -3.65
C GLY A 146 -5.28 -2.43 -3.36
N GLY A 147 -4.61 -1.90 -4.39
CA GLY A 147 -3.73 -0.73 -4.28
C GLY A 147 -4.46 0.49 -3.72
N PRO A 148 -5.52 1.01 -4.36
CA PRO A 148 -6.26 2.17 -3.87
C PRO A 148 -6.86 1.95 -2.47
N CYS A 149 -7.35 0.73 -2.17
CA CYS A 149 -7.85 0.43 -0.82
C CYS A 149 -6.77 0.54 0.25
N MET A 150 -5.57 -0.01 0.03
CA MET A 150 -4.44 0.12 0.95
C MET A 150 -4.00 1.57 1.11
N ILE A 151 -3.80 2.29 0.00
CA ILE A 151 -3.39 3.71 0.00
C ILE A 151 -4.37 4.57 0.80
N ARG A 152 -5.68 4.42 0.55
CA ARG A 152 -6.71 5.20 1.26
C ARG A 152 -6.76 4.84 2.74
N ALA A 153 -6.59 3.57 3.10
CA ALA A 153 -6.58 3.12 4.48
C ALA A 153 -5.38 3.67 5.26
N SER A 154 -4.17 3.61 4.70
CA SER A 154 -2.97 4.20 5.30
C SER A 154 -3.07 5.72 5.39
N ALA A 155 -3.45 6.38 4.29
CA ALA A 155 -3.57 7.84 4.24
C ALA A 155 -4.63 8.39 5.20
N LYS A 156 -5.77 7.69 5.36
CA LYS A 156 -6.78 8.06 6.37
C LYS A 156 -6.16 8.07 7.78
N ASN A 157 -5.28 7.12 8.06
CA ASN A 157 -4.69 6.95 9.38
C ASN A 157 -3.28 7.56 9.48
N PHE A 158 -3.06 8.71 8.81
CA PHE A 158 -1.78 9.42 8.82
C PHE A 158 -1.27 9.78 10.22
N ILE A 159 -2.15 9.81 11.22
CA ILE A 159 -1.76 9.97 12.62
C ILE A 159 -0.80 8.86 13.08
N ARG A 160 -0.83 7.68 12.44
CA ARG A 160 0.09 6.56 12.69
C ARG A 160 0.89 6.10 11.46
N VAL A 161 0.27 6.10 10.27
CA VAL A 161 0.81 5.38 9.09
C VAL A 161 1.41 6.34 8.07
N ALA A 162 2.62 6.02 7.58
CA ALA A 162 3.21 6.67 6.41
C ALA A 162 2.71 6.03 5.11
N SER A 163 2.04 6.78 4.24
CA SER A 163 1.46 6.28 2.98
C SER A 163 2.27 6.73 1.76
N VAL A 164 3.29 5.96 1.39
CA VAL A 164 4.21 6.29 0.30
C VAL A 164 3.70 5.74 -1.03
N VAL A 165 3.48 6.62 -2.01
CA VAL A 165 2.89 6.25 -3.32
C VAL A 165 3.80 6.48 -4.52
N ASP A 166 4.94 7.14 -4.31
CA ASP A 166 5.84 7.58 -5.37
C ASP A 166 7.30 7.32 -4.97
N PRO A 167 8.09 6.60 -5.78
CA PRO A 167 9.53 6.42 -5.55
C PRO A 167 10.30 7.74 -5.36
N GLY A 168 9.82 8.85 -5.94
CA GLY A 168 10.41 10.18 -5.75
C GLY A 168 10.42 10.67 -4.30
N ASP A 169 9.61 10.10 -3.41
CA ASP A 169 9.56 10.48 -1.99
C ASP A 169 10.49 9.64 -1.10
N TYR A 170 11.13 8.59 -1.62
CA TYR A 170 11.94 7.67 -0.81
C TYR A 170 13.08 8.36 -0.07
N ASP A 171 13.72 9.35 -0.69
CA ASP A 171 14.77 10.15 -0.04
C ASP A 171 14.23 11.05 1.05
N MET A 172 13.07 11.67 0.84
CA MET A 172 12.41 12.48 1.86
C MET A 172 12.05 11.64 3.09
N VAL A 173 11.49 10.44 2.86
CA VAL A 173 11.09 9.51 3.94
C VAL A 173 12.30 9.08 4.76
N ILE A 174 13.40 8.71 4.09
CA ILE A 174 14.61 8.30 4.78
C ILE A 174 15.24 9.47 5.55
N ALA A 175 15.35 10.64 4.94
CA ALA A 175 15.92 11.80 5.62
C ALA A 175 15.13 12.19 6.89
N ASP A 176 13.80 12.13 6.86
CA ASP A 176 12.96 12.32 8.04
C ASP A 176 13.22 11.24 9.10
N MET A 177 13.27 9.97 8.70
CA MET A 177 13.54 8.87 9.64
C MET A 177 14.93 8.94 10.25
N GLU A 178 15.97 9.27 9.50
CA GLU A 178 17.33 9.45 10.01
C GLU A 178 17.39 10.58 11.04
N LYS A 179 16.76 11.72 10.73
CA LYS A 179 16.67 12.86 11.64
C LYS A 179 15.93 12.51 12.93
N ASN A 180 14.92 11.65 12.85
CA ASN A 180 14.04 11.28 13.97
C ASN A 180 14.37 9.88 14.54
N THR A 181 15.62 9.39 14.40
CA THR A 181 16.11 8.14 15.02
C THR A 181 15.22 6.91 14.70
N GLY A 182 14.78 6.78 13.46
CA GLY A 182 13.94 5.69 12.97
C GLY A 182 12.44 5.85 13.17
N PHE A 183 12.00 7.04 13.60
CA PHE A 183 10.59 7.41 13.67
C PHE A 183 10.22 8.29 12.47
N THR A 184 8.97 8.23 12.04
CA THR A 184 8.41 9.22 11.11
C THR A 184 7.79 10.36 11.89
N SER A 185 7.88 11.58 11.40
CA SER A 185 7.18 12.75 11.97
C SER A 185 5.72 12.83 11.50
N LEU A 186 4.87 13.51 12.27
CA LEU A 186 3.49 13.78 11.86
C LEU A 186 3.43 14.62 10.57
N ASP A 187 4.35 15.59 10.41
CA ASP A 187 4.46 16.40 9.19
C ASP A 187 4.70 15.53 7.95
N LEU A 188 5.65 14.60 8.02
CA LEU A 188 5.90 13.65 6.93
C LEU A 188 4.64 12.84 6.63
N ARG A 189 4.04 12.20 7.64
CA ARG A 189 2.88 11.32 7.43
C ARG A 189 1.69 12.08 6.85
N PHE A 190 1.45 13.32 7.30
CA PHE A 190 0.39 14.16 6.76
C PHE A 190 0.66 14.56 5.30
N ARG A 191 1.88 14.98 4.97
CA ARG A 191 2.28 15.29 3.57
C ARG A 191 2.09 14.09 2.66
N LEU A 192 2.52 12.90 3.10
CA LEU A 192 2.34 11.65 2.37
C LEU A 192 0.84 11.33 2.17
N ALA A 193 -0.01 11.57 3.18
CA ALA A 193 -1.44 11.35 3.07
C ALA A 193 -2.12 12.30 2.08
N GLN A 194 -1.71 13.57 2.03
CA GLN A 194 -2.19 14.52 1.02
C GLN A 194 -1.88 14.02 -0.39
N LYS A 195 -0.62 13.62 -0.64
CA LYS A 195 -0.19 13.08 -1.94
C LYS A 195 -0.89 11.76 -2.28
N ALA A 196 -1.08 10.89 -1.30
CA ALA A 196 -1.75 9.61 -1.46
C ALA A 196 -3.22 9.77 -1.89
N PHE A 197 -3.98 10.68 -1.27
CA PHE A 197 -5.36 10.94 -1.68
C PHE A 197 -5.45 11.59 -3.06
N GLU A 198 -4.56 12.53 -3.38
CA GLU A 198 -4.45 13.11 -4.73
C GLU A 198 -4.16 12.03 -5.77
N HIS A 199 -3.20 11.13 -5.50
CA HIS A 199 -2.86 10.02 -6.38
C HIS A 199 -4.07 9.13 -6.69
N THR A 200 -4.85 8.76 -5.66
CA THR A 200 -6.07 7.97 -5.87
C THR A 200 -7.19 8.73 -6.58
N ALA A 201 -7.31 10.05 -6.34
CA ALA A 201 -8.30 10.88 -7.03
C ALA A 201 -8.01 10.97 -8.54
N VAL A 202 -6.74 11.16 -8.91
CA VAL A 202 -6.30 11.14 -10.32
C VAL A 202 -6.52 9.77 -10.95
N TYR A 203 -6.25 8.69 -10.22
CA TYR A 203 -6.46 7.32 -10.69
C TYR A 203 -7.94 7.05 -11.02
N ASP A 204 -8.83 7.35 -10.08
CA ASP A 204 -10.28 7.16 -10.26
C ASP A 204 -10.85 8.07 -11.36
N ARG A 205 -10.37 9.32 -11.47
CA ARG A 205 -10.74 10.22 -12.58
C ARG A 205 -10.37 9.62 -13.93
N THR A 206 -9.16 9.07 -14.05
CA THR A 206 -8.67 8.43 -15.28
C THR A 206 -9.54 7.24 -15.67
N ILE A 207 -9.96 6.41 -14.71
CA ILE A 207 -10.89 5.30 -14.95
C ILE A 207 -12.25 5.82 -15.41
N ALA A 208 -12.80 6.82 -14.71
CA ALA A 208 -14.10 7.39 -15.02
C ALA A 208 -14.13 8.02 -16.43
N ASP A 209 -13.08 8.76 -16.80
CA ASP A 209 -12.93 9.32 -18.15
C ASP A 209 -12.88 8.25 -19.22
N PHE A 210 -12.08 7.20 -19.03
CA PHE A 210 -11.99 6.10 -19.97
C PHE A 210 -13.35 5.39 -20.15
N LEU A 211 -14.04 5.05 -19.06
CA LEU A 211 -15.34 4.37 -19.15
C LEU A 211 -16.41 5.26 -19.80
N ALA A 212 -16.41 6.56 -19.52
CA ALA A 212 -17.33 7.52 -20.13
C ALA A 212 -17.11 7.67 -21.64
N SER A 213 -15.89 7.42 -22.13
CA SER A 213 -15.57 7.47 -23.56
C SER A 213 -15.96 6.20 -24.32
N LYS A 214 -16.53 5.19 -23.67
CA LYS A 214 -16.91 3.90 -24.29
C LYS A 214 -18.41 3.77 -24.46
N ASN A 215 -18.81 3.16 -25.57
CA ASN A 215 -20.21 2.82 -25.82
C ASN A 215 -20.51 1.34 -25.54
N GLN A 216 -21.80 1.01 -25.40
CA GLN A 216 -22.23 -0.36 -25.07
C GLN A 216 -21.85 -1.39 -26.14
N GLY A 217 -21.77 -1.00 -27.41
CA GLY A 217 -21.33 -1.86 -28.51
C GLY A 217 -19.88 -2.32 -28.32
N GLU A 218 -18.96 -1.37 -28.13
CA GLU A 218 -17.54 -1.67 -27.85
C GLU A 218 -17.36 -2.63 -26.66
N VAL A 219 -18.19 -2.49 -25.63
CA VAL A 219 -18.16 -3.38 -24.46
C VAL A 219 -18.69 -4.77 -24.82
N LYS A 220 -19.83 -4.86 -25.53
CA LYS A 220 -20.42 -6.14 -25.92
C LYS A 220 -19.52 -6.94 -26.86
N ASP A 221 -18.80 -6.27 -27.75
CA ASP A 221 -17.85 -6.90 -28.68
C ASP A 221 -16.71 -7.65 -27.97
N CYS A 222 -16.50 -7.39 -26.67
CA CYS A 222 -15.51 -8.11 -25.85
C CYS A 222 -16.01 -9.47 -25.34
N TYR A 223 -17.30 -9.79 -25.44
CA TYR A 223 -17.90 -10.96 -24.80
C TYR A 223 -18.75 -11.79 -25.75
N ASN A 224 -18.75 -13.11 -25.52
CA ASN A 224 -19.66 -14.03 -26.19
C ASN A 224 -20.90 -14.21 -25.31
N PHE A 225 -22.06 -13.74 -25.78
CA PHE A 225 -23.36 -13.93 -25.14
C PHE A 225 -24.05 -15.20 -25.65
#